data_AF-A5DJL1-F1
#
_entry.id   AF-A5DJL1-F1
#
_cell.length_a   1.000
_cell.length_b   1.000
_cell.length_c   1.000
_cell.angle_alpha   90.00
_cell.angle_beta   90.00
_cell.angle_gamma   90.00
#
_symmetry.space_group_name_H-M   'P 1'
#
loop_
_entity.id
_entity.type
_entity.pdbx_description
1 polymer ?
#
loop_
_entity_poly.entity_id
_entity_poly.type
_entity_poly.pdbx_seq_one_letter_code
_entity_poly.pdbx_strand_id
1 'polypeptide(L)'
;MLNKLRFKHVNINSILEREKSSNPLDDFGSDGGIDPPQNSPPGPSSFFLSPITSNESASTTIVEQDHIDEPKLPDSYSPLLSLPVEILHRIIELVYYDDNTNSINANLETFSKTIPLLSKTVNALSLRFLYKYAVFNRPHSFDKFLHNLIRHPDLGRYVEFIDFQTFTSIGLGRTGRMNQEIQMVTSETIAHALTLIPNLIEFLASENIQDDLGVAVLDNLFNHQPKLQALDFCGASSESFARAFQLLEIELPQTEIIAGQVVERRKLENLFKISFHDCSNLHVDIFAKILPHLQNLRRLDLTHTSINSTTLVANVPVTSRLTHLSLARCSRLTTKDLINFLVNHPSVAHHSLRWLNLQIDSNVVSPLSDVYLHYTLQNLKADDLRYLNLGGLPVNTRILRTIRKRFVNLESLILSHSGLETADIMEYLEGNTTIKFLDLTGCKKITRFNLTSILKANFGSSLLALEYDFKPLMEMTGGDYSKIAPATSSLSLVDQSMVQPDIWKFYDNEGRRAWIYKVGQNDPAYKSILAGNYNSYKLSSSLTFYDLETGKKITQKTTKPDFLRYASRKINCSIGYYQLNDCKKKSYIKNDGDYQEDIWPVAFSQRGIYNYYSLNVK
;
A
#
# COMPACT_ATOMS: atom_id res chain seq x y z
N MET A 1 14.89 29.14 -32.34
CA MET A 1 16.26 28.57 -32.37
C MET A 1 16.58 28.05 -30.98
N LEU A 2 16.54 26.73 -30.79
CA LEU A 2 16.74 26.08 -29.50
C LEU A 2 18.18 25.55 -29.41
N ASN A 3 18.98 26.09 -28.49
CA ASN A 3 20.24 25.49 -28.08
C ASN A 3 20.01 24.71 -26.77
N LYS A 4 19.77 23.39 -26.88
CA LYS A 4 19.79 22.46 -25.74
C LYS A 4 21.16 21.78 -25.69
N LEU A 5 21.93 22.03 -24.65
CA LEU A 5 23.19 21.33 -24.39
C LEU A 5 22.91 19.94 -23.78
N ARG A 6 23.61 18.94 -24.30
CA ARG A 6 23.48 17.50 -23.96
C ARG A 6 24.71 17.07 -23.16
N PHE A 7 24.52 16.31 -22.10
CA PHE A 7 25.60 15.51 -21.51
C PHE A 7 25.24 14.02 -21.55
N LYS A 8 26.14 13.20 -22.10
CA LYS A 8 26.07 11.73 -22.05
C LYS A 8 26.72 11.27 -20.75
N HIS A 9 26.09 10.35 -20.03
CA HIS A 9 26.76 9.61 -18.97
C HIS A 9 27.78 8.63 -19.57
N VAL A 10 29.00 8.67 -19.04
CA VAL A 10 30.01 7.62 -19.19
C VAL A 10 29.60 6.43 -18.33
N ASN A 11 29.63 5.25 -18.92
CA ASN A 11 29.28 3.98 -18.31
C ASN A 11 30.44 3.50 -17.41
N ILE A 12 30.27 3.58 -16.08
CA ILE A 12 31.24 3.08 -15.09
C ILE A 12 30.94 1.60 -14.81
N ASN A 13 31.20 0.73 -15.80
CA ASN A 13 31.15 -0.72 -15.64
C ASN A 13 32.37 -1.43 -16.25
N SER A 14 33.52 -0.77 -16.23
CA SER A 14 34.79 -1.39 -16.59
C SER A 14 35.91 -0.83 -15.73
N ILE A 15 36.14 -1.44 -14.57
CA ILE A 15 37.40 -1.59 -13.84
C ILE A 15 36.97 -2.33 -12.58
N LEU A 16 37.14 -3.65 -12.55
CA LEU A 16 37.31 -4.50 -11.37
C LEU A 16 37.48 -5.95 -11.85
N GLU A 17 38.65 -6.23 -12.42
CA GLU A 17 39.19 -7.59 -12.48
C GLU A 17 40.70 -7.53 -12.19
N ARG A 18 41.16 -8.47 -11.35
CA ARG A 18 42.54 -8.70 -10.84
C ARG A 18 42.88 -7.83 -9.62
N GLU A 19 43.34 -8.35 -8.47
CA GLU A 19 44.16 -9.54 -8.19
C GLU A 19 43.80 -10.22 -6.86
N LYS A 20 44.14 -11.52 -6.76
CA LYS A 20 44.15 -12.34 -5.55
C LYS A 20 45.56 -12.32 -4.91
N SER A 21 45.62 -12.74 -3.63
CA SER A 21 46.78 -13.10 -2.78
C SER A 21 47.29 -11.99 -1.86
N SER A 22 47.72 -12.19 -0.61
CA SER A 22 47.67 -13.34 0.32
C SER A 22 48.18 -12.85 1.69
N ASN A 23 47.39 -13.07 2.74
CA ASN A 23 47.74 -13.46 4.13
C ASN A 23 48.74 -12.59 4.98
N PRO A 24 48.85 -12.83 6.31
CA PRO A 24 48.45 -11.87 7.36
C PRO A 24 49.63 -11.39 8.23
N LEU A 25 49.39 -10.51 9.22
CA LEU A 25 50.14 -10.45 10.49
C LEU A 25 49.50 -9.46 11.50
N ASP A 26 49.69 -9.81 12.77
CA ASP A 26 49.23 -9.24 14.02
C ASP A 26 49.80 -7.83 14.34
N ASP A 27 49.13 -7.07 15.22
CA ASP A 27 49.54 -6.88 16.65
C ASP A 27 49.25 -5.49 17.27
N PHE A 28 48.89 -5.54 18.56
CA PHE A 28 48.90 -4.53 19.66
C PHE A 28 48.30 -3.11 19.57
N GLY A 29 47.60 -2.71 20.66
CA GLY A 29 47.72 -1.35 21.20
C GLY A 29 46.49 -0.75 21.90
N SER A 30 46.48 -0.79 23.22
CA SER A 30 45.53 -0.19 24.19
C SER A 30 45.74 1.31 24.47
N ASP A 31 44.66 2.06 24.74
CA ASP A 31 44.47 3.07 25.83
C ASP A 31 43.19 3.88 25.51
N GLY A 32 42.28 4.26 26.42
CA GLY A 32 42.41 4.46 27.87
C GLY A 32 42.47 5.95 28.18
N GLY A 33 41.34 6.67 28.19
CA GLY A 33 41.29 8.09 28.56
C GLY A 33 39.90 8.69 28.62
N ILE A 34 39.44 8.97 29.84
CA ILE A 34 38.17 9.63 30.21
C ILE A 34 38.47 11.12 30.44
N ASP A 35 37.61 12.02 29.94
CA ASP A 35 37.13 13.20 30.68
C ASP A 35 35.91 13.86 30.02
N PRO A 36 34.98 14.46 30.80
CA PRO A 36 33.65 14.87 30.33
C PRO A 36 33.62 16.36 29.92
N PRO A 37 32.78 16.78 28.94
CA PRO A 37 32.55 18.19 28.72
C PRO A 37 31.33 18.70 29.50
N GLN A 38 31.48 19.94 29.93
CA GLN A 38 30.70 20.70 30.87
C GLN A 38 29.32 21.15 30.34
N ASN A 39 28.37 21.26 31.27
CA ASN A 39 27.07 21.91 31.08
C ASN A 39 27.23 23.37 30.61
N SER A 40 26.51 23.73 29.54
CA SER A 40 26.23 25.11 29.14
C SER A 40 24.71 25.30 28.98
N PRO A 41 24.17 26.50 29.26
CA PRO A 41 22.73 26.72 29.46
C PRO A 41 21.95 26.79 28.14
N PRO A 42 20.63 26.52 28.12
CA PRO A 42 19.87 26.53 26.88
C PRO A 42 19.54 27.98 26.45
N GLY A 43 20.04 28.39 25.29
CA GLY A 43 19.61 29.58 24.54
C GLY A 43 18.33 29.34 23.71
N PRO A 44 17.67 30.39 23.20
CA PRO A 44 16.26 30.33 22.80
C PRO A 44 15.99 29.84 21.36
N SER A 45 14.91 29.05 21.25
CA SER A 45 14.09 28.69 20.08
C SER A 45 14.76 27.99 18.88
N SER A 46 14.60 26.67 18.82
CA SER A 46 14.89 25.82 17.67
C SER A 46 13.71 25.78 16.67
N PHE A 47 14.03 25.82 15.38
CA PHE A 47 13.09 25.57 14.29
C PHE A 47 12.70 24.08 14.28
N PHE A 48 11.42 23.80 14.53
CA PHE A 48 10.85 22.45 14.55
C PHE A 48 10.74 21.87 13.13
N LEU A 49 11.63 20.94 12.79
CA LEU A 49 11.51 20.12 11.58
C LEU A 49 10.58 18.93 11.80
N SER A 50 9.83 18.57 10.75
CA SER A 50 8.93 17.42 10.70
C SER A 50 9.62 16.11 11.08
N PRO A 51 8.87 15.09 11.53
CA PRO A 51 9.44 13.76 11.84
C PRO A 51 10.01 13.02 10.61
N ILE A 52 9.74 13.49 9.39
CA ILE A 52 10.08 12.79 8.14
C ILE A 52 11.35 13.33 7.45
N THR A 53 11.77 14.56 7.79
CA THR A 53 12.97 15.14 7.18
C THR A 53 14.23 14.68 7.90
N SER A 54 14.90 13.69 7.31
CA SER A 54 16.21 13.16 7.73
C SER A 54 17.41 13.88 7.09
N ASN A 55 17.21 15.01 6.41
CA ASN A 55 18.33 15.75 5.83
C ASN A 55 19.08 16.51 6.91
N GLU A 56 20.26 15.99 7.27
CA GLU A 56 21.37 16.79 7.77
C GLU A 56 21.53 18.02 6.86
N SER A 57 21.23 19.19 7.40
CA SER A 57 21.58 20.46 6.76
C SER A 57 22.72 21.03 7.59
N ALA A 58 23.89 21.10 6.97
CA ALA A 58 25.13 21.56 7.55
C ALA A 58 24.98 22.91 8.28
N SER A 59 25.63 22.99 9.44
CA SER A 59 25.83 24.22 10.21
C SER A 59 26.29 25.35 9.29
N THR A 60 25.44 26.37 9.12
CA THR A 60 25.88 27.64 8.54
C THR A 60 25.97 28.63 9.69
N THR A 61 27.20 28.93 10.07
CA THR A 61 27.58 29.95 11.05
C THR A 61 27.07 31.30 10.57
N ILE A 62 26.17 31.92 11.34
CA ILE A 62 25.80 33.33 11.12
C ILE A 62 26.90 34.17 11.76
N VAL A 63 27.60 34.93 10.93
CA VAL A 63 28.54 35.98 11.35
C VAL A 63 27.71 37.06 12.05
N GLU A 64 28.07 37.40 13.30
CA GLU A 64 27.53 38.55 14.01
C GLU A 64 27.76 39.82 13.17
N GLN A 65 26.68 40.48 12.78
CA GLN A 65 26.73 41.86 12.26
C GLN A 65 26.23 42.81 13.34
N ASP A 66 27.08 43.78 13.66
CA ASP A 66 26.86 44.85 14.61
C ASP A 66 25.53 45.58 14.38
N HIS A 67 24.86 45.88 15.49
CA HIS A 67 23.63 46.65 15.57
C HIS A 67 23.77 48.04 14.93
N ILE A 68 23.05 48.25 13.83
CA ILE A 68 22.66 49.59 13.37
C ILE A 68 21.14 49.68 13.55
N ASP A 69 20.70 50.61 14.40
CA ASP A 69 19.29 50.91 14.65
C ASP A 69 18.61 51.39 13.36
N GLU A 70 17.92 50.50 12.66
CA GLU A 70 16.96 50.87 11.62
C GLU A 70 15.60 51.26 12.23
N PRO A 71 14.93 52.28 11.69
CA PRO A 71 13.63 52.72 12.17
C PRO A 71 12.58 51.62 11.99
N LYS A 72 11.82 51.33 13.06
CA LYS A 72 10.68 50.39 13.04
C LYS A 72 9.70 50.77 11.92
N LEU A 73 9.75 50.01 10.82
CA LEU A 73 8.71 50.02 9.80
C LEU A 73 7.36 49.68 10.46
N PRO A 74 6.26 50.34 10.08
CA PRO A 74 4.93 50.01 10.57
C PRO A 74 4.63 48.54 10.27
N ASP A 75 4.06 47.82 11.24
CA ASP A 75 3.71 46.40 11.12
C ASP A 75 3.04 46.16 9.76
N SER A 76 3.73 45.42 8.89
CA SER A 76 3.25 45.11 7.55
C SER A 76 1.94 44.35 7.66
N TYR A 77 0.84 45.04 7.36
CA TYR A 77 -0.50 44.47 7.41
C TYR A 77 -0.57 43.34 6.38
N SER A 78 -0.60 42.08 6.84
CA SER A 78 -0.79 40.92 5.99
C SER A 78 -2.29 40.58 5.93
N PRO A 79 -2.97 40.77 4.77
CA PRO A 79 -4.38 40.41 4.63
C PRO A 79 -4.64 38.91 4.84
N LEU A 80 -3.62 38.07 4.67
CA LEU A 80 -3.73 36.64 4.97
C LEU A 80 -3.80 36.40 6.47
N LEU A 81 -2.90 37.02 7.24
CA LEU A 81 -2.83 36.81 8.70
C LEU A 81 -3.95 37.50 9.48
N SER A 82 -4.72 38.39 8.84
CA SER A 82 -5.93 38.98 9.42
C SER A 82 -7.17 38.08 9.32
N LEU A 83 -7.09 36.96 8.59
CA LEU A 83 -8.18 36.00 8.51
C LEU A 83 -8.37 35.24 9.84
N PRO A 84 -9.62 34.85 10.18
CA PRO A 84 -9.89 33.94 11.30
C PRO A 84 -9.08 32.65 11.20
N VAL A 85 -8.72 32.10 12.36
CA VAL A 85 -7.84 30.93 12.50
C VAL A 85 -8.43 29.70 11.81
N GLU A 86 -9.75 29.58 11.77
CA GLU A 86 -10.50 28.53 11.09
C GLU A 86 -10.35 28.61 9.56
N ILE A 87 -10.34 29.82 9.01
CA ILE A 87 -10.13 30.05 7.57
C ILE A 87 -8.67 29.77 7.22
N LEU A 88 -7.72 30.28 8.02
CA LEU A 88 -6.30 29.97 7.86
C LEU A 88 -6.04 28.46 7.90
N HIS A 89 -6.66 27.77 8.86
CA HIS A 89 -6.57 26.32 8.95
C HIS A 89 -7.09 25.63 7.68
N ARG A 90 -8.24 26.06 7.15
CA ARG A 90 -8.80 25.47 5.94
C ARG A 90 -7.94 25.73 4.70
N ILE A 91 -7.33 26.91 4.59
CA ILE A 91 -6.38 27.23 3.52
C ILE A 91 -5.16 26.30 3.62
N ILE A 92 -4.56 26.18 4.82
CA ILE A 92 -3.41 25.30 5.04
C ILE A 92 -3.76 23.85 4.74
N GLU A 93 -4.96 23.39 5.11
CA GLU A 93 -5.44 22.05 4.80
C GLU A 93 -5.52 21.80 3.29
N LEU A 94 -6.09 22.75 2.52
CA LEU A 94 -6.16 22.63 1.06
C LEU A 94 -4.77 22.59 0.41
N VAL A 95 -3.83 23.40 0.91
CA VAL A 95 -2.43 23.41 0.44
C VAL A 95 -1.73 22.10 0.81
N TYR A 96 -1.97 21.58 2.02
CA TYR A 96 -1.39 20.33 2.48
C TYR A 96 -1.83 19.14 1.61
N TYR A 97 -3.08 19.14 1.14
CA TYR A 97 -3.63 18.05 0.31
C TYR A 97 -3.35 18.18 -1.19
N ASP A 98 -2.61 19.18 -1.68
CA ASP A 98 -2.38 19.43 -3.10
C ASP A 98 -2.01 18.15 -3.89
N ASP A 99 -2.89 17.77 -4.83
CA ASP A 99 -2.87 16.54 -5.64
C ASP A 99 -1.65 16.43 -6.58
N ASN A 100 -0.87 17.50 -6.69
CA ASN A 100 0.31 17.52 -7.55
C ASN A 100 1.50 16.71 -6.99
N THR A 101 1.47 16.28 -5.73
CA THR A 101 2.63 15.65 -5.08
C THR A 101 2.86 14.18 -5.47
N ASN A 102 4.14 13.78 -5.47
CA ASN A 102 4.58 12.46 -5.91
C ASN A 102 4.62 11.42 -4.78
N SER A 103 4.70 11.82 -3.51
CA SER A 103 4.67 10.94 -2.32
C SER A 103 4.29 11.72 -1.07
N ILE A 104 3.79 11.03 -0.05
CA ILE A 104 3.52 11.66 1.25
C ILE A 104 4.78 12.25 1.87
N ASN A 105 5.94 11.57 1.73
CA ASN A 105 7.22 12.07 2.23
C ASN A 105 7.66 13.33 1.48
N ALA A 106 7.52 13.37 0.15
CA ALA A 106 7.85 14.54 -0.65
C ALA A 106 6.88 15.70 -0.38
N ASN A 107 5.60 15.41 -0.16
CA ASN A 107 4.62 16.40 0.26
C ASN A 107 4.99 16.97 1.63
N LEU A 108 5.23 16.12 2.63
CA LEU A 108 5.61 16.53 3.98
C LEU A 108 6.93 17.29 4.01
N GLU A 109 7.92 16.87 3.22
CA GLU A 109 9.17 17.61 3.06
C GLU A 109 8.93 19.00 2.45
N THR A 110 8.22 19.08 1.32
CA THR A 110 7.92 20.35 0.64
C THR A 110 7.12 21.27 1.55
N PHE A 111 6.06 20.75 2.17
CA PHE A 111 5.21 21.48 3.10
C PHE A 111 6.03 21.99 4.29
N SER A 112 6.86 21.15 4.91
CA SER A 112 7.69 21.54 6.06
C SER A 112 8.68 22.67 5.75
N LYS A 113 9.19 22.74 4.51
CA LYS A 113 10.16 23.73 4.05
C LYS A 113 9.52 25.02 3.50
N THR A 114 8.20 25.09 3.43
CA THR A 114 7.50 26.22 2.78
C THR A 114 6.47 26.87 3.72
N ILE A 115 5.44 26.14 4.12
CA ILE A 115 4.27 26.72 4.81
C ILE A 115 4.57 27.12 6.26
N PRO A 116 5.20 26.28 7.11
CA PRO A 116 5.48 26.64 8.50
C PRO A 116 6.48 27.79 8.68
N LEU A 117 7.18 28.20 7.63
CA LEU A 117 8.18 29.27 7.68
C LEU A 117 7.58 30.66 7.49
N LEU A 118 6.29 30.76 7.11
CA LEU A 118 5.64 32.03 6.77
C LEU A 118 5.40 32.94 7.99
N SER A 119 4.99 32.37 9.12
CA SER A 119 4.77 33.12 10.38
C SER A 119 4.62 32.16 11.56
N LYS A 120 4.72 32.69 12.80
CA LYS A 120 4.49 31.91 14.03
C LYS A 120 3.09 31.31 14.09
N THR A 121 2.06 32.06 13.68
CA THR A 121 0.67 31.59 13.66
C THR A 121 0.49 30.44 12.66
N VAL A 122 1.01 30.60 11.43
CA VAL A 122 0.94 29.57 10.39
C VAL A 122 1.76 28.35 10.80
N ASN A 123 2.91 28.53 11.46
CA ASN A 123 3.71 27.45 12.01
C ASN A 123 2.89 26.59 12.98
N ALA A 124 2.29 27.22 13.99
CA ALA A 124 1.48 26.54 15.00
C ALA A 124 0.29 25.77 14.38
N LEU A 125 -0.37 26.37 13.37
CA LEU A 125 -1.44 25.68 12.64
C LEU A 125 -0.94 24.53 11.77
N SER A 126 0.27 24.63 11.24
CA SER A 126 0.87 23.63 10.35
C SER A 126 1.37 22.38 11.08
N LEU A 127 1.74 22.50 12.37
CA LEU A 127 2.23 21.37 13.18
C LEU A 127 1.28 20.18 13.18
N ARG A 128 -0.04 20.43 13.23
CA ARG A 128 -1.04 19.36 13.20
C ARG A 128 -0.94 18.49 11.94
N PHE A 129 -0.59 19.09 10.80
CA PHE A 129 -0.48 18.39 9.52
C PHE A 129 0.86 17.66 9.41
N LEU A 130 1.93 18.23 9.97
CA LEU A 130 3.26 17.59 10.00
C LEU A 130 3.30 16.33 10.87
N TYR A 131 2.50 16.28 11.94
CA TYR A 131 2.43 15.13 12.84
C TYR A 131 1.27 14.17 12.54
N LYS A 132 0.31 14.57 11.70
CA LYS A 132 -0.88 13.76 11.36
C LYS A 132 -0.53 12.38 10.84
N TYR A 133 0.44 12.33 9.93
CA TYR A 133 0.92 11.12 9.28
C TYR A 133 2.38 10.89 9.62
N ALA A 134 2.61 9.99 10.56
CA ALA A 134 3.95 9.61 10.99
C ALA A 134 4.41 8.37 10.20
N VAL A 135 5.17 8.60 9.13
CA VAL A 135 5.71 7.55 8.26
C VAL A 135 7.21 7.41 8.53
N PHE A 136 7.65 6.19 8.79
CA PHE A 136 9.04 5.92 9.18
C PHE A 136 9.72 5.00 8.18
N ASN A 137 10.76 5.52 7.54
CA ASN A 137 11.64 4.76 6.65
C ASN A 137 12.98 4.40 7.30
N ARG A 138 13.35 5.07 8.41
CA ARG A 138 14.64 4.95 9.10
C ARG A 138 14.44 5.05 10.62
N PRO A 139 15.29 4.37 11.43
CA PRO A 139 15.21 4.43 12.89
C PRO A 139 15.29 5.85 13.46
N HIS A 140 16.20 6.68 12.96
CA HIS A 140 16.41 8.05 13.46
C HIS A 140 15.18 8.96 13.32
N SER A 141 14.40 8.78 12.26
CA SER A 141 13.16 9.54 12.03
C SER A 141 12.12 9.24 13.13
N PHE A 142 12.03 7.97 13.54
CA PHE A 142 11.15 7.54 14.63
C PHE A 142 11.65 8.03 15.99
N ASP A 143 12.95 7.89 16.26
CA ASP A 143 13.54 8.36 17.51
C ASP A 143 13.35 9.87 17.72
N LYS A 144 13.61 10.67 16.69
CA LYS A 144 13.35 12.12 16.71
C LYS A 144 11.88 12.44 16.95
N PHE A 145 10.99 11.68 16.32
CA PHE A 145 9.54 11.80 16.55
C PHE A 145 9.19 11.54 18.02
N LEU A 146 9.66 10.43 18.59
CA LEU A 146 9.41 10.08 19.98
C LEU A 146 9.96 11.13 20.94
N HIS A 147 11.20 11.59 20.76
CA HIS A 147 11.78 12.67 21.56
C HIS A 147 10.96 13.96 21.51
N ASN A 148 10.41 14.30 20.34
CA ASN A 148 9.53 15.46 20.20
C ASN A 148 8.21 15.26 20.95
N LEU A 149 7.61 14.07 20.91
CA LEU A 149 6.40 13.77 21.67
C LEU A 149 6.64 13.84 23.18
N ILE A 150 7.77 13.31 23.66
CA ILE A 150 8.13 13.36 25.08
C ILE A 150 8.30 14.81 25.55
N ARG A 151 8.98 15.65 24.76
CA ARG A 151 9.20 17.06 25.09
C ARG A 151 7.93 17.90 24.96
N HIS A 152 7.06 17.57 24.01
CA HIS A 152 5.84 18.30 23.70
C HIS A 152 4.65 17.34 23.51
N PRO A 153 4.04 16.84 24.59
CA PRO A 153 2.97 15.83 24.53
C PRO A 153 1.74 16.26 23.72
N ASP A 154 1.49 17.56 23.60
CA ASP A 154 0.39 18.09 22.78
C ASP A 154 0.49 17.69 21.31
N LEU A 155 1.71 17.47 20.79
CA LEU A 155 1.95 17.00 19.42
C LEU A 155 1.34 15.63 19.18
N GLY A 156 1.32 14.78 20.21
CA GLY A 156 0.79 13.42 20.11
C GLY A 156 -0.71 13.39 19.82
N ARG A 157 -1.45 14.43 20.21
CA ARG A 157 -2.88 14.57 19.86
C ARG A 157 -3.13 14.74 18.37
N TYR A 158 -2.14 15.16 17.60
CA TYR A 158 -2.27 15.32 16.16
C TYR A 158 -2.00 14.03 15.39
N VAL A 159 -1.32 13.06 16.00
CA VAL A 159 -0.92 11.81 15.35
C VAL A 159 -2.14 10.92 15.17
N GLU A 160 -2.43 10.57 13.92
CA GLU A 160 -3.55 9.70 13.55
C GLU A 160 -3.08 8.44 12.80
N PHE A 161 -1.87 8.45 12.24
CA PHE A 161 -1.31 7.36 11.44
C PHE A 161 0.12 7.08 11.85
N ILE A 162 0.43 5.80 12.05
CA ILE A 162 1.80 5.30 12.15
C ILE A 162 2.02 4.27 11.05
N ASP A 163 3.04 4.47 10.24
CA ASP A 163 3.37 3.60 9.10
C ASP A 163 4.85 3.19 9.10
N PHE A 164 5.08 1.90 9.32
CA PHE A 164 6.37 1.21 9.23
C PHE A 164 6.47 0.29 8.00
N GLN A 165 5.57 0.36 7.00
CA GLN A 165 5.60 -0.51 5.82
C GLN A 165 6.75 -0.20 4.84
N THR A 166 7.37 0.97 4.97
CA THR A 166 8.60 1.34 4.22
C THR A 166 9.83 1.35 5.10
N PHE A 167 9.69 0.98 6.37
CA PHE A 167 10.80 0.87 7.29
C PHE A 167 11.74 -0.22 6.84
N THR A 168 13.04 0.05 6.86
CA THR A 168 14.06 -0.96 6.58
C THR A 168 15.28 -0.74 7.45
N SER A 169 15.75 -1.84 8.02
CA SER A 169 17.04 -1.96 8.71
C SER A 169 18.18 -2.29 7.72
N ILE A 170 17.87 -2.57 6.44
CA ILE A 170 18.87 -2.94 5.44
C ILE A 170 19.73 -1.70 5.09
N GLY A 171 21.06 -1.87 5.18
CA GLY A 171 22.06 -0.80 5.12
C GLY A 171 22.74 -0.50 6.46
N LEU A 172 22.29 -1.15 7.53
CA LEU A 172 22.95 -1.19 8.84
C LEU A 172 24.10 -2.22 8.82
N GLY A 173 25.28 -1.81 8.35
CA GLY A 173 26.50 -2.60 8.51
C GLY A 173 26.96 -2.69 9.98
N ARG A 174 27.77 -3.71 10.30
CA ARG A 174 28.30 -4.02 11.65
C ARG A 174 29.20 -2.91 12.22
N THR A 175 28.62 -1.89 12.87
CA THR A 175 29.35 -0.80 13.56
C THR A 175 28.66 -0.40 14.87
N GLY A 176 29.33 0.30 15.80
CA GLY A 176 28.70 0.75 17.07
C GLY A 176 27.47 1.65 16.89
N ARG A 177 27.42 2.39 15.77
CA ARG A 177 26.25 3.17 15.32
C ARG A 177 25.02 2.28 15.06
N MET A 178 25.22 1.04 14.64
CA MET A 178 24.14 0.05 14.43
C MET A 178 23.48 -0.37 15.75
N ASN A 179 24.25 -0.60 16.82
CA ASN A 179 23.66 -0.93 18.12
C ASN A 179 22.81 0.22 18.65
N GLN A 180 23.23 1.48 18.42
CA GLN A 180 22.41 2.66 18.73
C GLN A 180 21.17 2.75 17.83
N GLU A 181 21.31 2.49 16.52
CA GLU A 181 20.18 2.47 15.57
C GLU A 181 19.15 1.36 15.87
N ILE A 182 19.57 0.23 16.45
CA ILE A 182 18.67 -0.83 16.95
C ILE A 182 17.89 -0.37 18.19
N GLN A 183 18.49 0.40 19.09
CA GLN A 183 17.79 0.89 20.30
C GLN A 183 16.75 1.98 20.00
N MET A 184 16.80 2.59 18.81
CA MET A 184 15.88 3.66 18.43
C MET A 184 14.48 3.15 18.08
N VAL A 185 14.34 1.93 17.56
CA VAL A 185 13.06 1.29 17.27
C VAL A 185 13.06 -0.05 17.96
N THR A 186 12.31 -0.13 19.05
CA THR A 186 12.20 -1.29 19.94
C THR A 186 10.76 -1.45 20.39
N SER A 187 10.40 -2.61 20.93
CA SER A 187 9.08 -2.78 21.54
C SER A 187 8.78 -1.76 22.64
N GLU A 188 9.78 -1.33 23.40
CA GLU A 188 9.60 -0.34 24.47
C GLU A 188 9.37 1.07 23.90
N THR A 189 10.18 1.47 22.92
CA THR A 189 10.06 2.81 22.32
C THR A 189 8.77 2.96 21.50
N ILE A 190 8.35 1.91 20.78
CA ILE A 190 7.05 1.89 20.09
C ILE A 190 5.90 1.94 21.11
N ALA A 191 5.93 1.13 22.17
CA ALA A 191 4.90 1.16 23.20
C ALA A 191 4.80 2.54 23.87
N HIS A 192 5.95 3.16 24.19
CA HIS A 192 5.98 4.52 24.74
C HIS A 192 5.43 5.55 23.77
N ALA A 193 5.74 5.47 22.48
CA ALA A 193 5.13 6.34 21.49
C ALA A 193 3.60 6.19 21.48
N LEU A 194 3.09 4.96 21.54
CA LEU A 194 1.65 4.65 21.54
C LEU A 194 0.90 5.27 22.73
N THR A 195 1.51 5.35 23.91
CA THR A 195 0.89 5.99 25.08
C THR A 195 0.76 7.51 24.94
N LEU A 196 1.57 8.12 24.06
CA LEU A 196 1.57 9.56 23.80
C LEU A 196 0.61 9.98 22.67
N ILE A 197 0.01 9.04 21.93
CA ILE A 197 -0.80 9.31 20.72
C ILE A 197 -2.25 8.83 20.85
N PRO A 198 -3.09 9.50 21.65
CA PRO A 198 -4.42 8.99 22.00
C PRO A 198 -5.45 8.98 20.84
N ASN A 199 -5.07 9.52 19.68
CA ASN A 199 -5.96 9.69 18.53
C ASN A 199 -5.60 8.80 17.33
N LEU A 200 -4.85 7.72 17.57
CA LEU A 200 -4.44 6.80 16.52
C LEU A 200 -5.66 6.17 15.81
N ILE A 201 -5.66 6.27 14.48
CA ILE A 201 -6.68 5.72 13.57
C ILE A 201 -6.12 4.51 12.84
N GLU A 202 -4.83 4.52 12.50
CA GLU A 202 -4.21 3.47 11.69
C GLU A 202 -2.79 3.17 12.17
N PHE A 203 -2.48 1.89 12.27
CA PHE A 203 -1.12 1.40 12.53
C PHE A 203 -0.76 0.33 11.50
N LEU A 204 0.29 0.59 10.73
CA LEU A 204 0.79 -0.31 9.69
C LEU A 204 2.20 -0.76 10.05
N ALA A 205 2.36 -2.07 10.17
CA ALA A 205 3.62 -2.74 10.43
C ALA A 205 4.02 -3.65 9.26
N SER A 206 5.28 -4.06 9.30
CA SER A 206 5.84 -5.00 8.34
C SER A 206 6.77 -6.01 9.02
N GLU A 207 7.25 -7.00 8.25
CA GLU A 207 8.26 -7.96 8.69
C GLU A 207 9.54 -7.32 9.24
N ASN A 208 9.82 -6.06 8.90
CA ASN A 208 11.05 -5.38 9.32
C ASN A 208 11.02 -4.90 10.77
N ILE A 209 9.84 -4.81 11.40
CA ILE A 209 9.69 -4.43 12.82
C ILE A 209 9.01 -5.54 13.65
N GLN A 210 8.88 -6.75 13.09
CA GLN A 210 8.10 -7.83 13.71
C GLN A 210 8.60 -8.22 15.11
N ASP A 211 9.92 -8.14 15.35
CA ASP A 211 10.51 -8.44 16.66
C ASP A 211 10.29 -7.32 17.69
N ASP A 212 9.90 -6.13 17.22
CA ASP A 212 9.56 -4.97 18.06
C ASP A 212 8.05 -4.86 18.32
N LEU A 213 7.24 -5.76 17.76
CA LEU A 213 5.80 -5.87 18.03
C LEU A 213 5.55 -6.74 19.27
N GLY A 214 6.13 -6.34 20.41
CA GLY A 214 5.99 -7.05 21.68
C GLY A 214 4.61 -6.88 22.34
N VAL A 215 4.40 -7.57 23.46
CA VAL A 215 3.10 -7.61 24.17
C VAL A 215 2.60 -6.20 24.51
N ALA A 216 3.46 -5.30 24.97
CA ALA A 216 3.08 -3.93 25.32
C ALA A 216 2.61 -3.11 24.12
N VAL A 217 3.16 -3.36 22.93
CA VAL A 217 2.72 -2.72 21.69
C VAL A 217 1.35 -3.24 21.30
N LEU A 218 1.17 -4.56 21.31
CA LEU A 218 -0.11 -5.19 20.98
C LEU A 218 -1.20 -4.80 21.99
N ASP A 219 -0.88 -4.78 23.28
CA ASP A 219 -1.79 -4.35 24.34
C ASP A 219 -2.27 -2.91 24.13
N ASN A 220 -1.35 -1.99 23.81
CA ASN A 220 -1.74 -0.63 23.42
C ASN A 220 -2.71 -0.63 22.24
N LEU A 221 -2.37 -1.32 21.15
CA LEU A 221 -3.19 -1.34 19.93
C LEU A 221 -4.57 -1.97 20.16
N PHE A 222 -4.66 -3.06 20.94
CA PHE A 222 -5.90 -3.81 21.11
C PHE A 222 -6.77 -3.32 22.27
N ASN A 223 -6.20 -2.68 23.30
CA ASN A 223 -6.91 -2.30 24.53
C ASN A 223 -6.95 -0.78 24.81
N HIS A 224 -6.03 0.01 24.24
CA HIS A 224 -5.83 1.41 24.62
C HIS A 224 -5.99 2.44 23.48
N GLN A 225 -6.30 2.00 22.26
CA GLN A 225 -6.53 2.88 21.11
C GLN A 225 -8.02 2.94 20.69
N PRO A 226 -8.85 3.79 21.32
CA PRO A 226 -10.30 3.78 21.10
C PRO A 226 -10.73 4.25 19.69
N LYS A 227 -9.85 4.97 18.98
CA LYS A 227 -10.13 5.49 17.63
C LYS A 227 -9.54 4.63 16.53
N LEU A 228 -8.91 3.50 16.88
CA LEU A 228 -8.22 2.64 15.93
C LEU A 228 -9.22 1.99 14.96
N GLN A 229 -8.96 2.16 13.66
CA GLN A 229 -9.83 1.70 12.57
C GLN A 229 -9.17 0.70 11.64
N ALA A 230 -7.83 0.71 11.55
CA ALA A 230 -7.07 -0.14 10.65
C ALA A 230 -5.78 -0.66 11.29
N LEU A 231 -5.53 -1.96 11.11
CA LEU A 231 -4.31 -2.67 11.48
C LEU A 231 -3.78 -3.50 10.31
N ASP A 232 -2.48 -3.46 10.06
CA ASP A 232 -1.83 -4.30 9.05
C ASP A 232 -0.49 -4.83 9.60
N PHE A 233 -0.38 -6.13 9.84
CA PHE A 233 0.82 -6.81 10.30
C PHE A 233 1.49 -7.57 9.15
N CYS A 234 1.80 -6.86 8.07
CA CYS A 234 2.19 -7.49 6.81
C CYS A 234 3.52 -8.28 6.95
N GLY A 235 3.53 -9.56 6.59
CA GLY A 235 4.74 -10.40 6.59
C GLY A 235 5.30 -10.75 7.97
N ALA A 236 4.68 -10.31 9.07
CA ALA A 236 5.18 -10.55 10.41
C ALA A 236 4.97 -12.01 10.83
N SER A 237 6.06 -12.77 10.93
CA SER A 237 6.06 -14.21 11.19
C SER A 237 7.17 -14.65 12.17
N SER A 238 7.79 -13.76 12.92
CA SER A 238 8.81 -14.16 13.90
C SER A 238 8.20 -14.91 15.10
N GLU A 239 9.04 -15.68 15.80
CA GLU A 239 8.61 -16.39 17.01
C GLU A 239 8.27 -15.42 18.15
N SER A 240 9.02 -14.32 18.27
CA SER A 240 8.78 -13.26 19.26
C SER A 240 7.41 -12.62 19.06
N PHE A 241 7.04 -12.31 17.82
CA PHE A 241 5.73 -11.79 17.43
C PHE A 241 4.60 -12.76 17.75
N ALA A 242 4.77 -14.04 17.40
CA ALA A 242 3.79 -15.07 17.71
C ALA A 242 3.61 -15.24 19.23
N ARG A 243 4.70 -15.21 19.99
CA ARG A 243 4.69 -15.26 21.46
C ARG A 243 4.01 -14.02 22.05
N ALA A 244 4.24 -12.84 21.50
CA ALA A 244 3.58 -11.62 21.93
C ALA A 244 2.06 -11.72 21.76
N PHE A 245 1.60 -12.22 20.61
CA PHE A 245 0.19 -12.49 20.39
C PHE A 245 -0.34 -13.60 21.29
N GLN A 246 0.44 -14.62 21.64
CA GLN A 246 0.03 -15.65 22.59
C GLN A 246 -0.23 -15.06 23.98
N LEU A 247 0.64 -14.16 24.44
CA LEU A 247 0.58 -13.51 25.75
C LEU A 247 -0.42 -12.34 25.82
N LEU A 248 -0.79 -11.75 24.68
CA LEU A 248 -1.77 -10.67 24.62
C LEU A 248 -3.11 -11.08 25.24
N GLU A 249 -3.61 -10.30 26.19
CA GLU A 249 -4.97 -10.41 26.69
C GLU A 249 -5.80 -9.27 26.08
N ILE A 250 -6.99 -9.59 25.57
CA ILE A 250 -7.91 -8.57 25.04
C ILE A 250 -9.01 -8.37 26.07
N GLU A 251 -9.17 -7.14 26.54
CA GLU A 251 -10.15 -6.82 27.57
C GLU A 251 -11.58 -7.14 27.08
N LEU A 252 -12.35 -7.81 27.95
CA LEU A 252 -13.75 -8.10 27.69
C LEU A 252 -14.58 -6.81 27.66
N PRO A 253 -15.74 -6.82 26.96
CA PRO A 253 -16.67 -5.69 26.96
C PRO A 253 -17.00 -5.23 28.39
N GLN A 254 -16.85 -3.93 28.65
CA GLN A 254 -17.19 -3.34 29.93
C GLN A 254 -18.61 -2.78 29.87
N THR A 255 -19.40 -3.04 30.91
CA THR A 255 -20.76 -2.52 31.03
C THR A 255 -20.72 -1.25 31.87
N GLU A 256 -21.11 -0.12 31.27
CA GLU A 256 -21.23 1.17 31.96
C GLU A 256 -22.70 1.59 32.02
N ILE A 257 -23.14 2.18 33.14
CA ILE A 257 -24.46 2.80 33.25
C ILE A 257 -24.29 4.29 33.00
N ILE A 258 -24.72 4.77 31.84
CA ILE A 258 -24.66 6.19 31.46
C ILE A 258 -26.09 6.70 31.33
N ALA A 259 -26.44 7.73 32.11
CA ALA A 259 -27.78 8.36 32.08
C ALA A 259 -28.95 7.35 32.23
N GLY A 260 -28.76 6.31 33.06
CA GLY A 260 -29.76 5.26 33.29
C GLY A 260 -29.85 4.20 32.18
N GLN A 261 -29.00 4.27 31.15
CA GLN A 261 -28.89 3.26 30.10
C GLN A 261 -27.65 2.39 30.30
N VAL A 262 -27.82 1.08 30.12
CA VAL A 262 -26.72 0.11 30.09
C VAL A 262 -26.03 0.21 28.72
N VAL A 263 -24.78 0.66 28.71
CA VAL A 263 -23.94 0.79 27.52
C VAL A 263 -22.80 -0.21 27.63
N GLU A 264 -22.73 -1.17 26.72
CA GLU A 264 -21.56 -2.04 26.56
C GLU A 264 -20.50 -1.30 25.73
N ARG A 265 -19.34 -1.00 26.33
CA ARG A 265 -18.18 -0.48 25.61
C ARG A 265 -17.24 -1.61 25.23
N ARG A 266 -16.89 -1.66 23.95
CA ARG A 266 -15.96 -2.66 23.39
C ARG A 266 -14.74 -1.93 22.86
N LYS A 267 -13.53 -2.39 23.20
CA LYS A 267 -12.28 -1.71 22.83
C LYS A 267 -12.07 -1.60 21.32
N LEU A 268 -12.50 -2.61 20.56
CA LEU A 268 -12.31 -2.71 19.11
C LEU A 268 -13.56 -2.37 18.30
N GLU A 269 -14.52 -1.65 18.88
CA GLU A 269 -15.76 -1.28 18.18
C GLU A 269 -15.51 -0.45 16.91
N ASN A 270 -14.42 0.30 16.86
CA ASN A 270 -14.05 1.12 15.70
C ASN A 270 -13.10 0.40 14.73
N LEU A 271 -12.69 -0.84 14.98
CA LEU A 271 -11.76 -1.56 14.12
C LEU A 271 -12.50 -2.20 12.93
N PHE A 272 -12.29 -1.64 11.74
CA PHE A 272 -12.98 -2.05 10.51
C PHE A 272 -12.11 -2.87 9.55
N LYS A 273 -10.77 -2.76 9.65
CA LYS A 273 -9.83 -3.37 8.72
C LYS A 273 -8.69 -4.03 9.50
N ILE A 274 -8.46 -5.32 9.28
CA ILE A 274 -7.31 -6.03 9.85
C ILE A 274 -6.65 -6.94 8.81
N SER A 275 -5.33 -6.95 8.81
CA SER A 275 -4.53 -7.80 7.95
C SER A 275 -3.45 -8.54 8.73
N PHE A 276 -3.41 -9.85 8.52
CA PHE A 276 -2.38 -10.80 8.96
C PHE A 276 -1.71 -11.46 7.75
N HIS A 277 -1.59 -10.72 6.65
CA HIS A 277 -1.01 -11.22 5.40
C HIS A 277 0.39 -11.79 5.63
N ASP A 278 0.62 -13.04 5.24
CA ASP A 278 1.90 -13.74 5.44
C ASP A 278 2.35 -13.81 6.92
N CYS A 279 1.40 -13.80 7.88
CA CYS A 279 1.63 -14.14 9.30
C CYS A 279 1.51 -15.66 9.55
N SER A 280 2.36 -16.45 8.87
CA SER A 280 2.25 -17.91 8.81
C SER A 280 2.55 -18.63 10.13
N ASN A 281 3.35 -18.01 11.01
CA ASN A 281 3.73 -18.57 12.31
C ASN A 281 2.71 -18.32 13.43
N LEU A 282 1.65 -17.53 13.21
CA LEU A 282 0.59 -17.38 14.19
C LEU A 282 -0.23 -18.67 14.30
N HIS A 283 -0.35 -19.23 15.50
CA HIS A 283 -1.18 -20.41 15.76
C HIS A 283 -2.68 -20.09 15.62
N VAL A 284 -3.50 -21.11 15.32
CA VAL A 284 -4.93 -20.91 15.08
C VAL A 284 -5.68 -20.33 16.28
N ASP A 285 -5.23 -20.64 17.49
CA ASP A 285 -5.84 -20.14 18.74
C ASP A 285 -5.69 -18.62 18.89
N ILE A 286 -4.68 -18.01 18.26
CA ILE A 286 -4.52 -16.55 18.23
C ILE A 286 -5.69 -15.92 17.47
N PHE A 287 -6.10 -16.50 16.34
CA PHE A 287 -7.26 -16.03 15.60
C PHE A 287 -8.57 -16.29 16.36
N ALA A 288 -8.69 -17.44 17.05
CA ALA A 288 -9.82 -17.72 17.92
C ALA A 288 -9.96 -16.69 19.06
N LYS A 289 -8.82 -16.17 19.56
CA LYS A 289 -8.78 -15.09 20.55
C LYS A 289 -9.16 -13.73 19.97
N ILE A 290 -8.65 -13.37 18.80
CA ILE A 290 -8.81 -12.00 18.25
C ILE A 290 -10.16 -11.79 17.55
N LEU A 291 -10.57 -12.71 16.68
CA LEU A 291 -11.71 -12.53 15.78
C LEU A 291 -13.02 -12.18 16.50
N PRO A 292 -13.37 -12.77 17.66
CA PRO A 292 -14.64 -12.49 18.34
C PRO A 292 -14.84 -11.02 18.72
N HIS A 293 -13.76 -10.25 18.87
CA HIS A 293 -13.82 -8.83 19.23
C HIS A 293 -14.10 -7.91 18.03
N LEU A 294 -13.99 -8.39 16.78
CA LEU A 294 -14.03 -7.60 15.55
C LEU A 294 -15.44 -7.46 14.98
N GLN A 295 -16.34 -6.87 15.76
CA GLN A 295 -17.79 -6.89 15.52
C GLN A 295 -18.23 -6.07 14.30
N ASN A 296 -17.46 -5.06 13.93
CA ASN A 296 -17.75 -4.16 12.79
C ASN A 296 -16.82 -4.40 11.60
N LEU A 297 -16.13 -5.56 11.55
CA LEU A 297 -15.11 -5.82 10.55
C LEU A 297 -15.67 -5.81 9.11
N ARG A 298 -14.91 -5.18 8.21
CA ARG A 298 -15.20 -5.05 6.78
C ARG A 298 -14.11 -5.64 5.90
N ARG A 299 -12.85 -5.53 6.30
CA ARG A 299 -11.71 -6.08 5.54
C ARG A 299 -10.93 -7.04 6.42
N LEU A 300 -10.82 -8.28 5.95
CA LEU A 300 -10.11 -9.34 6.63
C LEU A 300 -9.12 -10.00 5.66
N ASP A 301 -7.83 -9.75 5.88
CA ASP A 301 -6.76 -10.45 5.15
C ASP A 301 -6.12 -11.51 6.05
N LEU A 302 -6.33 -12.78 5.72
CA LEU A 302 -5.72 -13.93 6.39
C LEU A 302 -4.81 -14.71 5.44
N THR A 303 -4.36 -14.07 4.35
CA THR A 303 -3.52 -14.72 3.33
C THR A 303 -2.32 -15.40 3.97
N HIS A 304 -2.12 -16.68 3.65
CA HIS A 304 -1.00 -17.50 4.09
C HIS A 304 -0.82 -17.53 5.62
N THR A 305 -1.94 -17.66 6.34
CA THR A 305 -1.96 -17.91 7.79
C THR A 305 -2.33 -19.36 8.09
N SER A 306 -2.23 -19.75 9.36
CA SER A 306 -2.63 -21.09 9.84
C SER A 306 -4.13 -21.26 10.11
N ILE A 307 -4.96 -20.25 9.76
CA ILE A 307 -6.41 -20.28 10.01
C ILE A 307 -7.06 -21.53 9.38
N ASN A 308 -7.99 -22.14 10.11
CA ASN A 308 -8.82 -23.22 9.60
C ASN A 308 -10.29 -22.77 9.48
N SER A 309 -11.06 -23.53 8.70
CA SER A 309 -12.45 -23.20 8.40
C SER A 309 -13.38 -23.30 9.61
N THR A 310 -13.10 -24.18 10.57
CA THR A 310 -13.89 -24.30 11.81
C THR A 310 -13.75 -23.05 12.68
N THR A 311 -12.52 -22.53 12.82
CA THR A 311 -12.24 -21.30 13.56
C THR A 311 -12.88 -20.09 12.92
N LEU A 312 -12.91 -20.01 11.57
CA LEU A 312 -13.62 -18.96 10.85
C LEU A 312 -15.12 -18.95 11.19
N VAL A 313 -15.77 -20.11 11.08
CA VAL A 313 -17.21 -20.25 11.36
C VAL A 313 -17.53 -19.94 12.82
N ALA A 314 -16.68 -20.33 13.75
CA ALA A 314 -16.94 -20.17 15.18
C ALA A 314 -16.64 -18.75 15.70
N ASN A 315 -15.61 -18.09 15.18
CA ASN A 315 -15.05 -16.89 15.83
C ASN A 315 -15.20 -15.60 15.03
N VAL A 316 -15.51 -15.65 13.73
CA VAL A 316 -15.84 -14.42 12.99
C VAL A 316 -17.22 -13.94 13.45
N PRO A 317 -17.37 -12.70 13.94
CA PRO A 317 -18.66 -12.23 14.46
C PRO A 317 -19.74 -12.19 13.40
N VAL A 318 -20.93 -12.68 13.73
CA VAL A 318 -22.11 -12.61 12.84
C VAL A 318 -22.57 -11.16 12.57
N THR A 319 -22.17 -10.21 13.40
CA THR A 319 -22.46 -8.78 13.23
C THR A 319 -21.55 -8.10 12.21
N SER A 320 -20.38 -8.70 11.93
CA SER A 320 -19.44 -8.13 10.97
C SER A 320 -20.03 -8.16 9.56
N ARG A 321 -19.56 -7.29 8.68
CA ARG A 321 -20.09 -7.17 7.32
C ARG A 321 -18.93 -7.05 6.34
N LEU A 322 -18.38 -8.19 5.95
CA LEU A 322 -17.19 -8.26 5.13
C LEU A 322 -17.47 -7.76 3.72
N THR A 323 -16.60 -6.85 3.28
CA THR A 323 -16.50 -6.33 1.92
C THR A 323 -15.29 -6.90 1.19
N HIS A 324 -14.21 -7.19 1.93
CA HIS A 324 -12.98 -7.78 1.41
C HIS A 324 -12.58 -8.97 2.28
N LEU A 325 -12.39 -10.13 1.64
CA LEU A 325 -11.94 -11.36 2.30
C LEU A 325 -10.84 -12.02 1.49
N SER A 326 -9.70 -12.30 2.14
CA SER A 326 -8.63 -13.11 1.58
C SER A 326 -8.37 -14.32 2.45
N LEU A 327 -8.54 -15.50 1.87
CA LEU A 327 -8.16 -16.79 2.44
C LEU A 327 -7.10 -17.49 1.57
N ALA A 328 -6.39 -16.71 0.75
CA ALA A 328 -5.39 -17.24 -0.16
C ALA A 328 -4.29 -17.98 0.58
N ARG A 329 -3.82 -19.10 0.03
CA ARG A 329 -2.72 -19.93 0.55
C ARG A 329 -2.92 -20.39 2.01
N CYS A 330 -4.14 -20.39 2.53
CA CYS A 330 -4.45 -20.97 3.83
C CYS A 330 -4.52 -22.50 3.70
N SER A 331 -3.55 -23.21 4.26
CA SER A 331 -3.37 -24.65 4.04
C SER A 331 -4.32 -25.54 4.84
N ARG A 332 -5.06 -24.99 5.82
CA ARG A 332 -5.90 -25.74 6.77
C ARG A 332 -7.41 -25.55 6.56
N LEU A 333 -7.82 -25.10 5.37
CA LEU A 333 -9.23 -24.95 5.03
C LEU A 333 -9.84 -26.29 4.64
N THR A 334 -11.02 -26.62 5.18
CA THR A 334 -11.76 -27.85 4.83
C THR A 334 -13.02 -27.51 4.04
N THR A 335 -13.41 -28.40 3.13
CA THR A 335 -14.49 -28.18 2.16
C THR A 335 -15.80 -27.75 2.82
N LYS A 336 -16.32 -28.54 3.76
CA LYS A 336 -17.66 -28.35 4.34
C LYS A 336 -17.79 -27.00 5.03
N ASP A 337 -16.87 -26.69 5.94
CA ASP A 337 -16.95 -25.48 6.75
C ASP A 337 -16.59 -24.24 5.94
N LEU A 338 -15.69 -24.36 4.95
CA LEU A 338 -15.40 -23.26 4.03
C LEU A 338 -16.64 -22.87 3.20
N ILE A 339 -17.36 -23.86 2.66
CA ILE A 339 -18.62 -23.60 1.95
C ILE A 339 -19.64 -22.97 2.89
N ASN A 340 -19.79 -23.51 4.10
CA ASN A 340 -20.71 -22.97 5.09
C ASN A 340 -20.37 -21.50 5.43
N PHE A 341 -19.09 -21.19 5.61
CA PHE A 341 -18.63 -19.84 5.87
C PHE A 341 -18.94 -18.89 4.71
N LEU A 342 -18.58 -19.26 3.49
CA LEU A 342 -18.75 -18.39 2.32
C LEU A 342 -20.22 -18.20 1.91
N VAL A 343 -21.05 -19.23 2.07
CA VAL A 343 -22.44 -19.23 1.56
C VAL A 343 -23.45 -18.81 2.62
N ASN A 344 -23.27 -19.23 3.87
CA ASN A 344 -24.28 -19.10 4.92
C ASN A 344 -23.92 -18.14 6.04
N HIS A 345 -22.62 -17.92 6.32
CA HIS A 345 -22.23 -17.13 7.48
C HIS A 345 -22.63 -15.66 7.31
N PRO A 346 -23.31 -15.03 8.29
CA PRO A 346 -23.80 -13.65 8.17
C PRO A 346 -22.70 -12.62 7.83
N SER A 347 -21.47 -12.84 8.26
CA SER A 347 -20.39 -11.91 7.91
C SER A 347 -20.08 -11.81 6.41
N VAL A 348 -20.40 -12.84 5.63
CA VAL A 348 -20.14 -12.92 4.19
C VAL A 348 -21.44 -12.85 3.39
N ALA A 349 -22.48 -13.56 3.86
CA ALA A 349 -23.72 -13.83 3.14
C ALA A 349 -24.74 -12.66 3.17
N HIS A 350 -24.27 -11.41 3.12
CA HIS A 350 -25.07 -10.18 3.22
C HIS A 350 -24.92 -9.24 2.01
N HIS A 351 -24.53 -9.76 0.85
CA HIS A 351 -24.41 -9.00 -0.41
C HIS A 351 -23.39 -7.83 -0.36
N SER A 352 -22.55 -7.78 0.69
CA SER A 352 -21.53 -6.73 0.88
C SER A 352 -20.19 -7.07 0.27
N LEU A 353 -19.93 -8.35 0.00
CA LEU A 353 -18.62 -8.80 -0.48
C LEU A 353 -18.34 -8.28 -1.89
N ARG A 354 -17.24 -7.55 -2.03
CA ARG A 354 -16.77 -6.90 -3.27
C ARG A 354 -15.45 -7.46 -3.75
N TRP A 355 -14.65 -8.01 -2.84
CA TRP A 355 -13.32 -8.52 -3.12
C TRP A 355 -13.13 -9.87 -2.43
N LEU A 356 -12.86 -10.92 -3.22
CA LEU A 356 -12.67 -12.27 -2.72
C LEU A 356 -11.41 -12.91 -3.30
N ASN A 357 -10.54 -13.41 -2.44
CA ASN A 357 -9.38 -14.20 -2.84
C ASN A 357 -9.34 -15.56 -2.15
N LEU A 358 -9.39 -16.61 -2.98
CA LEU A 358 -9.35 -18.03 -2.59
C LEU A 358 -8.18 -18.76 -3.24
N GLN A 359 -7.16 -18.04 -3.70
CA GLN A 359 -6.01 -18.62 -4.37
C GLN A 359 -5.37 -19.73 -3.54
N ILE A 360 -4.98 -20.83 -4.17
CA ILE A 360 -4.16 -21.89 -3.57
C ILE A 360 -2.86 -22.04 -4.34
N ASP A 361 -1.87 -22.65 -3.70
CA ASP A 361 -0.64 -23.03 -4.40
C ASP A 361 -0.92 -24.22 -5.33
N SER A 362 -0.31 -24.23 -6.51
CA SER A 362 -0.57 -25.23 -7.55
C SER A 362 -0.24 -26.67 -7.14
N ASN A 363 0.55 -26.84 -6.06
CA ASN A 363 0.99 -28.13 -5.56
C ASN A 363 0.14 -28.63 -4.38
N VAL A 364 -0.85 -27.85 -3.95
CA VAL A 364 -1.73 -28.18 -2.81
C VAL A 364 -3.06 -28.72 -3.32
N VAL A 365 -3.59 -29.73 -2.64
CA VAL A 365 -4.93 -30.26 -2.96
C VAL A 365 -5.96 -29.19 -2.65
N SER A 366 -6.79 -28.87 -3.64
CA SER A 366 -7.85 -27.87 -3.47
C SER A 366 -8.85 -28.27 -2.39
N PRO A 367 -9.19 -27.37 -1.44
CA PRO A 367 -10.29 -27.62 -0.50
C PRO A 367 -11.66 -27.63 -1.21
N LEU A 368 -11.75 -27.08 -2.41
CA LEU A 368 -12.95 -27.08 -3.24
C LEU A 368 -12.68 -27.85 -4.53
N SER A 369 -13.30 -29.03 -4.69
CA SER A 369 -13.37 -29.67 -6.01
C SER A 369 -14.12 -28.76 -7.00
N ASP A 370 -14.08 -29.07 -8.28
CA ASP A 370 -14.81 -28.32 -9.31
C ASP A 370 -16.33 -28.28 -9.03
N VAL A 371 -16.91 -29.38 -8.55
CA VAL A 371 -18.32 -29.48 -8.14
C VAL A 371 -18.61 -28.54 -6.96
N TYR A 372 -17.78 -28.56 -5.92
CA TYR A 372 -17.96 -27.74 -4.73
C TYR A 372 -17.67 -26.26 -5.00
N LEU A 373 -16.69 -25.95 -5.85
CA LEU A 373 -16.39 -24.59 -6.28
C LEU A 373 -17.57 -24.01 -7.07
N HIS A 374 -18.12 -24.77 -8.02
CA HIS A 374 -19.31 -24.37 -8.76
C HIS A 374 -20.50 -24.12 -7.82
N TYR A 375 -20.77 -25.04 -6.88
CA TYR A 375 -21.82 -24.85 -5.88
C TYR A 375 -21.59 -23.59 -5.04
N THR A 376 -20.35 -23.36 -4.59
CA THR A 376 -20.00 -22.20 -3.76
C THR A 376 -20.27 -20.91 -4.51
N LEU A 377 -19.74 -20.75 -5.74
CA LEU A 377 -19.93 -19.56 -6.54
C LEU A 377 -21.38 -19.35 -6.97
N GLN A 378 -22.13 -20.43 -7.18
CA GLN A 378 -23.56 -20.36 -7.49
C GLN A 378 -24.41 -19.94 -6.28
N ASN A 379 -23.95 -20.13 -5.06
CA ASN A 379 -24.71 -19.76 -3.85
C ASN A 379 -24.10 -18.58 -3.08
N LEU A 380 -22.95 -18.06 -3.52
CA LEU A 380 -22.33 -16.87 -2.96
C LEU A 380 -23.25 -15.64 -3.15
N LYS A 381 -23.59 -14.99 -2.03
CA LYS A 381 -24.42 -13.78 -1.99
C LYS A 381 -23.55 -12.53 -2.09
N ALA A 382 -23.06 -12.26 -3.31
CA ALA A 382 -22.12 -11.19 -3.60
C ALA A 382 -22.38 -10.57 -4.99
N ASP A 383 -23.52 -9.89 -5.15
CA ASP A 383 -23.96 -9.37 -6.45
C ASP A 383 -23.08 -8.21 -6.96
N ASP A 384 -22.43 -7.51 -6.02
CA ASP A 384 -21.54 -6.37 -6.28
C ASP A 384 -20.04 -6.79 -6.31
N LEU A 385 -19.74 -8.08 -6.51
CA LEU A 385 -18.37 -8.58 -6.56
C LEU A 385 -17.58 -7.95 -7.73
N ARG A 386 -16.44 -7.32 -7.43
CA ARG A 386 -15.54 -6.63 -8.38
C ARG A 386 -14.21 -7.34 -8.60
N TYR A 387 -13.73 -8.06 -7.59
CA TYR A 387 -12.49 -8.83 -7.66
C TYR A 387 -12.73 -10.26 -7.21
N LEU A 388 -12.26 -11.20 -8.03
CA LEU A 388 -12.31 -12.62 -7.72
C LEU A 388 -10.98 -13.28 -8.10
N ASN A 389 -10.32 -13.89 -7.12
CA ASN A 389 -9.11 -14.68 -7.36
C ASN A 389 -9.34 -16.15 -7.03
N LEU A 390 -9.21 -16.99 -8.07
CA LEU A 390 -9.36 -18.44 -8.05
C LEU A 390 -8.07 -19.15 -8.49
N GLY A 391 -6.92 -18.49 -8.39
CA GLY A 391 -5.64 -19.07 -8.82
C GLY A 391 -5.39 -20.43 -8.17
N GLY A 392 -4.99 -21.42 -8.97
CA GLY A 392 -4.75 -22.80 -8.54
C GLY A 392 -5.99 -23.65 -8.29
N LEU A 393 -7.20 -23.07 -8.21
CA LEU A 393 -8.44 -23.84 -8.04
C LEU A 393 -8.87 -24.54 -9.35
N PRO A 394 -9.66 -25.64 -9.27
CA PRO A 394 -10.08 -26.41 -10.45
C PRO A 394 -11.22 -25.70 -11.23
N VAL A 395 -10.89 -24.59 -11.89
CA VAL A 395 -11.82 -23.83 -12.72
C VAL A 395 -12.03 -24.52 -14.08
N ASN A 396 -13.29 -24.68 -14.47
CA ASN A 396 -13.71 -25.21 -15.77
C ASN A 396 -14.72 -24.27 -16.45
N THR A 397 -15.13 -24.58 -17.70
CA THR A 397 -16.06 -23.77 -18.49
C THR A 397 -17.40 -23.52 -17.79
N ARG A 398 -17.93 -24.52 -17.07
CA ARG A 398 -19.19 -24.39 -16.31
C ARG A 398 -19.07 -23.36 -15.19
N ILE A 399 -17.92 -23.32 -14.52
CA ILE A 399 -17.62 -22.31 -13.51
C ILE A 399 -17.52 -20.92 -14.14
N LEU A 400 -16.81 -20.75 -15.27
CA LEU A 400 -16.72 -19.46 -15.96
C LEU A 400 -18.10 -18.92 -16.38
N ARG A 401 -18.98 -19.77 -16.92
CA ARG A 401 -20.38 -19.39 -17.23
C ARG A 401 -21.13 -18.91 -15.99
N THR A 402 -20.87 -19.54 -14.85
CA THR A 402 -21.47 -19.16 -13.56
C THR A 402 -20.98 -17.79 -13.11
N ILE A 403 -19.66 -17.57 -13.19
CA ILE A 403 -19.02 -16.28 -12.86
C ILE A 403 -19.64 -15.17 -13.72
N ARG A 404 -19.70 -15.37 -15.05
CA ARG A 404 -20.29 -14.41 -15.99
C ARG A 404 -21.75 -14.08 -15.66
N LYS A 405 -22.55 -15.10 -15.32
CA LYS A 405 -23.98 -14.92 -15.00
C LYS A 405 -24.22 -14.23 -13.66
N ARG A 406 -23.39 -14.52 -12.65
CA ARG A 406 -23.62 -14.10 -11.26
C ARG A 406 -22.93 -12.79 -10.89
N PHE A 407 -21.71 -12.59 -11.39
CA PHE A 407 -20.87 -11.45 -11.01
C PHE A 407 -20.77 -10.49 -12.20
N VAL A 408 -21.91 -9.88 -12.55
CA VAL A 408 -22.03 -9.01 -13.73
C VAL A 408 -21.17 -7.74 -13.65
N ASN A 409 -20.81 -7.34 -12.43
CA ASN A 409 -19.96 -6.17 -12.19
C ASN A 409 -18.48 -6.54 -12.01
N LEU A 410 -18.08 -7.78 -12.25
CA LEU A 410 -16.69 -8.20 -12.02
C LEU A 410 -15.73 -7.44 -12.94
N GLU A 411 -14.69 -6.86 -12.33
CA GLU A 411 -13.69 -6.02 -13.00
C GLU A 411 -12.32 -6.71 -13.08
N SER A 412 -11.97 -7.55 -12.09
CA SER A 412 -10.70 -8.28 -12.05
C SER A 412 -10.94 -9.76 -11.74
N LEU A 413 -10.41 -10.63 -12.60
CA LEU A 413 -10.52 -12.07 -12.46
C LEU A 413 -9.13 -12.73 -12.55
N ILE A 414 -8.78 -13.53 -11.55
CA ILE A 414 -7.51 -14.27 -11.52
C ILE A 414 -7.78 -15.76 -11.70
N LEU A 415 -7.24 -16.34 -12.78
CA LEU A 415 -7.39 -17.74 -13.18
C LEU A 415 -6.02 -18.43 -13.31
N SER A 416 -5.01 -17.91 -12.61
CA SER A 416 -3.65 -18.44 -12.69
C SER A 416 -3.61 -19.94 -12.36
N HIS A 417 -2.74 -20.67 -13.02
CA HIS A 417 -2.57 -22.12 -12.88
C HIS A 417 -3.83 -22.97 -13.11
N SER A 418 -4.84 -22.44 -13.83
CA SER A 418 -6.04 -23.20 -14.18
C SER A 418 -5.82 -24.13 -15.39
N GLY A 419 -6.68 -25.14 -15.51
CA GLY A 419 -6.67 -26.11 -16.62
C GLY A 419 -7.46 -25.67 -17.86
N LEU A 420 -7.80 -24.38 -17.95
CA LEU A 420 -8.67 -23.79 -18.97
C LEU A 420 -7.99 -23.73 -20.34
N GLU A 421 -8.81 -23.81 -21.38
CA GLU A 421 -8.39 -23.68 -22.77
C GLU A 421 -8.69 -22.28 -23.32
N THR A 422 -8.09 -21.95 -24.46
CA THR A 422 -8.29 -20.64 -25.09
C THR A 422 -9.77 -20.42 -25.44
N ALA A 423 -10.48 -21.46 -25.87
CA ALA A 423 -11.90 -21.38 -26.19
C ALA A 423 -12.75 -20.98 -24.97
N ASP A 424 -12.42 -21.48 -23.78
CA ASP A 424 -13.14 -21.15 -22.54
C ASP A 424 -13.03 -19.66 -22.19
N ILE A 425 -11.82 -19.11 -22.35
CA ILE A 425 -11.55 -17.67 -22.10
C ILE A 425 -12.29 -16.81 -23.11
N MET A 426 -12.28 -17.21 -24.38
CA MET A 426 -12.97 -16.50 -25.45
C MET A 426 -14.48 -16.48 -25.22
N GLU A 427 -15.08 -17.61 -24.84
CA GLU A 427 -16.50 -17.70 -24.50
C GLU A 427 -16.86 -16.83 -23.29
N TYR A 428 -15.98 -16.78 -22.29
CA TYR A 428 -16.19 -15.93 -21.11
C TYR A 428 -16.17 -14.44 -21.45
N LEU A 429 -15.22 -14.01 -22.29
CA LEU A 429 -15.04 -12.61 -22.65
C LEU A 429 -16.03 -12.12 -23.72
N GLU A 430 -16.64 -13.01 -24.49
CA GLU A 430 -17.61 -12.66 -25.54
C GLU A 430 -18.77 -11.82 -24.98
N GLY A 431 -18.85 -10.55 -25.38
CA GLY A 431 -19.88 -9.61 -24.92
C GLY A 431 -19.70 -9.14 -23.47
N ASN A 432 -18.54 -9.40 -22.84
CA ASN A 432 -18.21 -8.85 -21.53
C ASN A 432 -17.80 -7.37 -21.65
N THR A 433 -18.37 -6.52 -20.81
CA THR A 433 -18.14 -5.07 -20.82
C THR A 433 -17.56 -4.52 -19.52
N THR A 434 -17.30 -5.37 -18.53
CA THR A 434 -16.90 -4.94 -17.18
C THR A 434 -15.49 -5.38 -16.80
N ILE A 435 -15.02 -6.50 -17.33
CA ILE A 435 -13.69 -7.04 -17.00
C ILE A 435 -12.62 -6.10 -17.56
N LYS A 436 -11.76 -5.63 -16.66
CA LYS A 436 -10.63 -4.74 -16.93
C LYS A 436 -9.30 -5.47 -16.80
N PHE A 437 -9.24 -6.51 -15.97
CA PHE A 437 -8.01 -7.27 -15.73
C PHE A 437 -8.28 -8.77 -15.69
N LEU A 438 -7.40 -9.53 -16.33
CA LEU A 438 -7.41 -10.98 -16.33
C LEU A 438 -6.00 -11.53 -16.13
N ASP A 439 -5.84 -12.44 -15.17
CA ASP A 439 -4.57 -13.13 -14.93
C ASP A 439 -4.68 -14.58 -15.38
N LEU A 440 -3.83 -14.94 -16.35
CA LEU A 440 -3.75 -16.25 -16.96
C LEU A 440 -2.37 -16.91 -16.73
N THR A 441 -1.58 -16.39 -15.79
CA THR A 441 -0.23 -16.91 -15.45
C THR A 441 -0.25 -18.41 -15.18
N GLY A 442 0.70 -19.16 -15.73
CA GLY A 442 0.79 -20.61 -15.53
C GLY A 442 -0.33 -21.45 -16.16
N CYS A 443 -1.21 -20.88 -17.00
CA CYS A 443 -2.22 -21.64 -17.75
C CYS A 443 -1.57 -22.37 -18.94
N LYS A 444 -1.07 -23.59 -18.70
CA LYS A 444 -0.23 -24.35 -19.65
C LYS A 444 -0.85 -24.62 -21.03
N LYS A 445 -2.19 -24.61 -21.15
CA LYS A 445 -2.91 -24.84 -22.40
C LYS A 445 -3.08 -23.58 -23.26
N ILE A 446 -2.70 -22.41 -22.73
CA ILE A 446 -2.73 -21.14 -23.45
C ILE A 446 -1.30 -20.89 -23.96
N THR A 447 -1.14 -20.62 -25.25
CA THR A 447 0.17 -20.31 -25.85
C THR A 447 0.23 -18.83 -26.24
N ARG A 448 1.43 -18.35 -26.61
CA ARG A 448 1.61 -16.96 -27.10
C ARG A 448 0.71 -16.62 -28.29
N PHE A 449 0.45 -17.57 -29.19
CA PHE A 449 -0.43 -17.37 -30.35
C PHE A 449 -1.89 -17.22 -29.94
N ASN A 450 -2.29 -17.94 -28.88
CA ASN A 450 -3.61 -17.83 -28.31
C ASN A 450 -3.82 -16.45 -27.66
N LEU A 451 -2.82 -15.91 -26.97
CA LEU A 451 -2.90 -14.56 -26.37
C LEU A 451 -3.19 -13.48 -27.42
N THR A 452 -2.47 -13.50 -28.55
CA THR A 452 -2.75 -12.55 -29.64
C THR A 452 -4.17 -12.69 -30.18
N SER A 453 -4.69 -13.93 -30.26
CA SER A 453 -6.05 -14.20 -30.72
C SER A 453 -7.11 -13.70 -29.72
N ILE A 454 -6.87 -13.88 -28.42
CA ILE A 454 -7.70 -13.33 -27.34
C ILE A 454 -7.77 -11.81 -27.45
N LEU A 455 -6.64 -11.14 -27.64
CA LEU A 455 -6.59 -9.69 -27.80
C LEU A 455 -7.36 -9.20 -29.04
N LYS A 456 -7.23 -9.90 -30.17
CA LYS A 456 -7.92 -9.54 -31.42
C LYS A 456 -9.44 -9.69 -31.31
N ALA A 457 -9.91 -10.77 -30.67
CA ALA A 457 -11.33 -11.00 -30.49
C ALA A 457 -11.98 -10.05 -29.47
N ASN A 458 -11.18 -9.52 -28.55
CA ASN A 458 -11.60 -8.56 -27.54
C ASN A 458 -11.15 -7.12 -27.88
N PHE A 459 -10.92 -6.86 -29.17
CA PHE A 459 -10.58 -5.53 -29.65
C PHE A 459 -11.69 -4.54 -29.31
N GLY A 460 -11.34 -3.41 -28.70
CA GLY A 460 -12.32 -2.41 -28.25
C GLY A 460 -13.16 -2.81 -27.03
N SER A 461 -12.88 -3.94 -26.37
CA SER A 461 -13.51 -4.32 -25.10
C SER A 461 -13.06 -3.45 -23.91
N SER A 462 -13.66 -3.68 -22.75
CA SER A 462 -13.26 -3.06 -21.47
C SER A 462 -11.92 -3.55 -20.92
N LEU A 463 -11.33 -4.59 -21.51
CA LEU A 463 -10.09 -5.20 -21.02
C LEU A 463 -8.93 -4.20 -21.14
N LEU A 464 -8.33 -3.85 -19.99
CA LEU A 464 -7.24 -2.89 -19.88
C LEU A 464 -5.88 -3.57 -19.76
N ALA A 465 -5.82 -4.75 -19.13
CA ALA A 465 -4.56 -5.46 -18.92
C ALA A 465 -4.74 -6.97 -18.77
N LEU A 466 -3.65 -7.69 -19.09
CA LEU A 466 -3.50 -9.12 -18.90
C LEU A 466 -2.21 -9.41 -18.15
N GLU A 467 -2.26 -10.31 -17.18
CA GLU A 467 -1.07 -10.93 -16.60
C GLU A 467 -0.83 -12.30 -17.21
N TYR A 468 0.44 -12.57 -17.51
CA TYR A 468 0.85 -13.85 -18.05
C TYR A 468 2.32 -14.13 -17.75
N ASP A 469 2.78 -15.34 -18.06
CA ASP A 469 4.17 -15.72 -17.91
C ASP A 469 5.10 -14.76 -18.68
N PHE A 470 6.20 -14.35 -18.03
CA PHE A 470 7.13 -13.36 -18.54
C PHE A 470 7.65 -13.67 -19.95
N LYS A 471 8.13 -14.90 -20.18
CA LYS A 471 8.78 -15.28 -21.45
C LYS A 471 7.82 -15.16 -22.65
N PRO A 472 6.61 -15.73 -22.64
CA PRO A 472 5.65 -15.53 -23.72
C PRO A 472 5.28 -14.06 -23.98
N LEU A 473 5.13 -13.24 -22.94
CA LEU A 473 4.83 -11.82 -23.12
C LEU A 473 6.02 -11.04 -23.72
N MET A 474 7.24 -11.34 -23.26
CA MET A 474 8.47 -10.78 -23.80
C MET A 474 8.62 -11.13 -25.28
N GLU A 475 8.41 -12.39 -25.65
CA GLU A 475 8.45 -12.85 -27.05
C GLU A 475 7.35 -12.21 -27.92
N MET A 476 6.15 -12.00 -27.38
CA MET A 476 5.03 -11.39 -28.10
C MET A 476 5.23 -9.89 -28.35
N THR A 477 5.90 -9.19 -27.45
CA THR A 477 6.03 -7.72 -27.46
C THR A 477 7.43 -7.22 -27.82
N GLY A 478 8.41 -8.11 -27.92
CA GLY A 478 9.82 -7.75 -28.01
C GLY A 478 10.33 -6.96 -26.80
N GLY A 479 9.62 -7.00 -25.67
CA GLY A 479 9.93 -6.23 -24.46
C GLY A 479 9.45 -4.78 -24.47
N ASP A 480 8.73 -4.35 -25.50
CA ASP A 480 8.23 -2.98 -25.62
C ASP A 480 6.71 -2.93 -25.76
N TYR A 481 6.18 -3.29 -26.93
CA TYR A 481 4.74 -3.23 -27.21
C TYR A 481 4.36 -4.13 -28.38
N SER A 482 3.07 -4.44 -28.48
CA SER A 482 2.47 -5.08 -29.64
C SER A 482 1.29 -4.25 -30.16
N LYS A 483 1.16 -4.16 -31.49
CA LYS A 483 0.03 -3.51 -32.16
C LYS A 483 -0.98 -4.58 -32.54
N ILE A 484 -2.19 -4.48 -32.00
CA ILE A 484 -3.28 -5.40 -32.28
C ILE A 484 -4.30 -4.70 -33.17
N ALA A 485 -4.55 -5.25 -34.35
CA ALA A 485 -5.61 -4.82 -35.25
C ALA A 485 -6.86 -5.69 -35.03
N PRO A 486 -8.07 -5.17 -35.32
CA PRO A 486 -9.30 -5.97 -35.27
C PRO A 486 -9.22 -7.21 -36.19
N ALA A 487 -9.97 -8.26 -35.86
CA ALA A 487 -10.05 -9.44 -36.69
C ALA A 487 -10.66 -9.12 -38.08
N THR A 488 -10.13 -9.74 -39.14
CA THR A 488 -10.48 -9.46 -40.55
C THR A 488 -11.94 -9.75 -40.91
N SER A 489 -12.66 -10.50 -40.07
CA SER A 489 -14.05 -10.93 -40.31
C SER A 489 -15.12 -9.89 -39.96
N SER A 490 -14.76 -8.73 -39.39
CA SER A 490 -15.74 -7.76 -38.86
C SER A 490 -15.80 -6.41 -39.59
N LEU A 491 -14.99 -6.18 -40.64
CA LEU A 491 -14.91 -4.87 -41.33
C LEU A 491 -14.62 -5.02 -42.83
N SER A 492 -15.19 -4.12 -43.65
CA SER A 492 -14.86 -4.00 -45.07
C SER A 492 -13.38 -3.61 -45.26
N LEU A 493 -12.77 -3.93 -46.41
CA LEU A 493 -11.38 -3.56 -46.74
C LEU A 493 -11.12 -2.04 -46.63
N VAL A 494 -12.15 -1.21 -46.79
CA VAL A 494 -12.05 0.25 -46.69
C VAL A 494 -12.03 0.70 -45.22
N ASP A 495 -12.84 0.09 -44.36
CA ASP A 495 -12.90 0.40 -42.92
C ASP A 495 -11.63 -0.02 -42.15
N GLN A 496 -10.96 -1.09 -42.60
CA GLN A 496 -9.71 -1.56 -41.99
C GLN A 496 -8.58 -0.52 -42.04
N SER A 497 -8.62 0.41 -43.01
CA SER A 497 -7.63 1.50 -43.13
C SER A 497 -7.88 2.67 -42.16
N MET A 498 -9.08 2.77 -41.58
CA MET A 498 -9.47 3.88 -40.70
C MET A 498 -9.44 3.54 -39.21
N VAL A 499 -9.49 2.25 -38.84
CA VAL A 499 -9.48 1.83 -37.43
C VAL A 499 -8.05 1.78 -36.90
N GLN A 500 -7.74 2.67 -35.95
CA GLN A 500 -6.43 2.69 -35.30
C GLN A 500 -6.23 1.43 -34.45
N PRO A 501 -5.02 0.83 -34.45
CA PRO A 501 -4.76 -0.37 -33.67
C PRO A 501 -4.74 -0.08 -32.17
N ASP A 502 -5.07 -1.11 -31.40
CA ASP A 502 -4.87 -1.13 -29.96
C ASP A 502 -3.39 -1.38 -29.68
N ILE A 503 -2.80 -0.54 -28.84
CA ILE A 503 -1.40 -0.65 -28.43
C ILE A 503 -1.35 -1.32 -27.08
N TRP A 504 -0.77 -2.52 -27.03
CA TRP A 504 -0.56 -3.30 -25.81
C TRP A 504 0.90 -3.22 -25.41
N LYS A 505 1.21 -2.46 -24.37
CA LYS A 505 2.56 -2.21 -23.88
C LYS A 505 2.96 -3.24 -22.84
N PHE A 506 4.19 -3.73 -22.94
CA PHE A 506 4.79 -4.62 -21.96
C PHE A 506 5.12 -3.85 -20.68
N TYR A 507 4.84 -4.47 -19.54
CA TYR A 507 5.23 -3.98 -18.22
C TYR A 507 5.61 -5.19 -17.39
N ASP A 508 6.80 -5.19 -16.84
CA ASP A 508 7.22 -6.21 -15.88
C ASP A 508 7.71 -5.56 -14.60
N ASN A 509 7.92 -6.44 -13.64
CA ASN A 509 8.46 -6.09 -12.34
C ASN A 509 9.64 -7.02 -12.05
N GLU A 510 10.78 -6.69 -12.65
CA GLU A 510 12.05 -7.42 -12.52
C GLU A 510 11.90 -8.92 -12.77
N GLY A 511 11.07 -9.29 -13.77
CA GLY A 511 10.79 -10.68 -14.11
C GLY A 511 9.94 -11.48 -13.13
N ARG A 512 9.50 -10.92 -11.99
CA ARG A 512 8.67 -11.66 -11.00
C ARG A 512 7.22 -11.82 -11.43
N ARG A 513 6.67 -10.76 -12.01
CA ARG A 513 5.34 -10.72 -12.64
C ARG A 513 5.45 -9.90 -13.91
N ALA A 514 4.66 -10.27 -14.90
CA ALA A 514 4.69 -9.64 -16.21
C ALA A 514 3.27 -9.41 -16.70
N TRP A 515 3.08 -8.23 -17.29
CA TRP A 515 1.81 -7.76 -17.78
C TRP A 515 1.95 -7.18 -19.17
N ILE A 516 0.83 -7.17 -19.86
CA ILE A 516 0.59 -6.28 -20.99
C ILE A 516 -0.63 -5.44 -20.67
N TYR A 517 -0.60 -4.18 -21.07
CA TYR A 517 -1.71 -3.26 -20.83
C TYR A 517 -1.97 -2.36 -22.03
N LYS A 518 -3.24 -2.01 -22.20
CA LYS A 518 -3.70 -1.14 -23.26
C LYS A 518 -3.31 0.31 -22.96
N VAL A 519 -2.60 0.92 -23.89
CA VAL A 519 -2.20 2.34 -23.80
C VAL A 519 -3.36 3.19 -24.31
N GLY A 520 -3.81 4.15 -23.50
CA GLY A 520 -4.89 5.07 -23.87
C GLY A 520 -4.46 6.05 -24.97
N GLN A 521 -5.41 6.48 -25.82
CA GLN A 521 -5.13 7.40 -26.93
C GLN A 521 -4.59 8.78 -26.48
N ASN A 522 -4.89 9.16 -25.24
CA ASN A 522 -4.42 10.40 -24.61
C ASN A 522 -2.98 10.29 -24.07
N ASP A 523 -2.44 9.07 -23.96
CA ASP A 523 -1.06 8.86 -23.49
C ASP A 523 -0.07 9.35 -24.57
N PRO A 524 0.92 10.19 -24.23
CA PRO A 524 1.96 10.62 -25.17
C PRO A 524 2.66 9.46 -25.88
N ALA A 525 2.84 8.33 -25.19
CA ALA A 525 3.44 7.13 -25.76
C ALA A 525 2.60 6.56 -26.92
N TYR A 526 1.26 6.65 -26.86
CA TYR A 526 0.37 6.16 -27.92
C TYR A 526 0.68 6.84 -29.26
N LYS A 527 0.72 8.18 -29.27
CA LYS A 527 1.01 8.98 -30.46
C LYS A 527 2.41 8.71 -31.00
N SER A 528 3.41 8.60 -30.11
CA SER A 528 4.79 8.30 -30.51
C SER A 528 4.93 6.91 -31.13
N ILE A 529 4.21 5.89 -30.64
CA ILE A 529 4.23 4.53 -31.17
C ILE A 529 3.54 4.45 -32.55
N LEU A 530 2.43 5.17 -32.74
CA LEU A 530 1.77 5.25 -34.04
C LEU A 530 2.66 5.93 -35.10
N ALA A 531 3.34 7.03 -34.72
CA ALA A 531 4.25 7.76 -35.60
C ALA A 531 5.61 7.06 -35.86
N GLY A 532 5.87 5.90 -35.24
CA GLY A 532 7.15 5.18 -35.37
C GLY A 532 8.32 5.79 -34.58
N ASN A 533 8.06 6.77 -33.71
CA ASN A 533 9.07 7.55 -32.98
C ASN A 533 9.28 7.07 -31.52
N TYR A 534 8.82 5.87 -31.17
CA TYR A 534 8.82 5.38 -29.78
C TYR A 534 10.22 5.31 -29.14
N ASN A 535 11.25 4.91 -29.88
CA ASN A 535 12.62 4.83 -29.35
C ASN A 535 13.14 6.19 -28.86
N SER A 536 12.79 7.27 -29.57
CA SER A 536 13.14 8.63 -29.16
C SER A 536 12.39 9.04 -27.89
N TYR A 537 11.12 8.68 -27.78
CA TYR A 537 10.31 8.92 -26.58
C TYR A 537 10.86 8.17 -25.35
N LYS A 538 11.18 6.88 -25.49
CA LYS A 538 11.76 6.05 -24.41
C LYS A 538 13.08 6.65 -23.91
N LEU A 539 13.96 7.06 -24.82
CA LEU A 539 15.22 7.72 -24.46
C LEU A 539 15.01 9.07 -23.75
N SER A 540 13.97 9.83 -24.13
CA SER A 540 13.65 11.10 -23.49
C SER A 540 13.15 10.96 -22.05
N SER A 541 12.43 9.87 -21.75
CA SER A 541 11.89 9.60 -20.41
C SER A 541 12.95 9.23 -19.37
N SER A 542 14.13 8.79 -19.81
CA SER A 542 15.27 8.47 -18.94
C SER A 542 16.19 9.66 -18.63
N LEU A 543 15.87 10.85 -19.12
CA LEU A 543 16.71 12.04 -18.96
C LEU A 543 16.22 12.92 -17.80
N THR A 544 17.15 13.41 -17.00
CA THR A 544 16.87 14.46 -16.02
C THR A 544 16.98 15.82 -16.71
N PHE A 545 15.94 16.63 -16.60
CA PHE A 545 15.92 17.98 -17.15
C PHE A 545 16.09 18.99 -16.02
N TYR A 546 16.71 20.12 -16.33
CA TYR A 546 16.81 21.26 -15.43
C TYR A 546 16.24 22.48 -16.15
N ASP A 547 15.51 23.28 -15.39
CA ASP A 547 15.06 24.58 -15.82
C ASP A 547 16.29 25.51 -15.87
N LEU A 548 16.54 26.10 -17.04
CA LEU A 548 17.76 26.86 -17.29
C LEU A 548 17.77 28.24 -16.60
N GLU A 549 16.60 28.79 -16.27
CA GLU A 549 16.49 30.11 -15.64
C GLU A 549 16.56 29.99 -14.11
N THR A 550 15.95 28.94 -13.56
CA THR A 550 15.83 28.75 -12.10
C THR A 550 16.80 27.72 -11.54
N GLY A 551 17.48 26.94 -12.38
CA GLY A 551 18.34 25.83 -11.98
C GLY A 551 17.58 24.64 -11.36
N LYS A 552 16.25 24.71 -11.28
CA LYS A 552 15.43 23.68 -10.64
C LYS A 552 15.39 22.42 -11.50
N LYS A 553 15.53 21.27 -10.84
CA LYS A 553 15.32 19.96 -11.47
C LYS A 553 13.86 19.85 -11.94
N ILE A 554 13.66 19.74 -13.25
CA ILE A 554 12.36 19.42 -13.85
C ILE A 554 12.09 17.95 -13.58
N THR A 555 11.15 17.68 -12.68
CA THR A 555 10.77 16.33 -12.30
C THR A 555 9.67 15.83 -13.24
N GLN A 556 9.98 14.88 -14.12
CA GLN A 556 8.94 14.17 -14.87
C GLN A 556 8.22 13.20 -13.91
N LYS A 557 6.91 13.34 -13.78
CA LYS A 557 6.07 12.45 -12.97
C LYS A 557 5.89 11.13 -13.71
N THR A 558 6.69 10.12 -13.37
CA THR A 558 6.46 8.74 -13.83
C THR A 558 5.32 8.15 -13.02
N THR A 559 4.09 8.24 -13.52
CA THR A 559 2.94 7.57 -12.91
C THR A 559 2.99 6.08 -13.23
N LYS A 560 2.79 5.25 -12.20
CA LYS A 560 2.56 3.82 -12.42
C LYS A 560 1.32 3.62 -13.31
N PRO A 561 1.28 2.56 -14.14
CA PRO A 561 0.10 2.25 -14.92
C PRO A 561 -1.13 2.03 -14.04
N ASP A 562 -2.25 2.67 -14.39
CA ASP A 562 -3.49 2.64 -13.61
C ASP A 562 -4.07 1.22 -13.45
N PHE A 563 -3.79 0.31 -14.40
CA PHE A 563 -4.29 -1.05 -14.35
C PHE A 563 -3.78 -1.85 -13.14
N LEU A 564 -2.64 -1.46 -12.54
CA LEU A 564 -2.02 -2.21 -11.45
C LEU A 564 -2.92 -2.34 -10.22
N ARG A 565 -3.87 -1.42 -10.03
CA ARG A 565 -4.87 -1.54 -8.95
C ARG A 565 -5.72 -2.81 -9.08
N TYR A 566 -6.01 -3.23 -10.31
CA TYR A 566 -6.76 -4.45 -10.60
C TYR A 566 -5.92 -5.72 -10.45
N ALA A 567 -4.59 -5.59 -10.52
CA ALA A 567 -3.63 -6.69 -10.37
C ALA A 567 -3.27 -7.00 -8.90
N SER A 568 -3.78 -6.21 -7.94
CA SER A 568 -3.48 -6.36 -6.52
C SER A 568 -3.95 -7.71 -5.98
N ARG A 569 -3.06 -8.47 -5.31
CA ARG A 569 -3.40 -9.74 -4.65
C ARG A 569 -3.55 -9.65 -3.12
N LYS A 570 -3.07 -8.56 -2.52
CA LYS A 570 -3.24 -8.23 -1.10
C LYS A 570 -4.46 -7.33 -0.92
N ILE A 571 -5.17 -7.48 0.20
CA ILE A 571 -6.23 -6.54 0.58
C ILE A 571 -5.59 -5.27 1.12
N ASN A 572 -6.01 -4.13 0.58
CA ASN A 572 -5.65 -2.85 1.18
C ASN A 572 -6.44 -2.63 2.48
N CYS A 573 -5.76 -2.75 3.62
CA CYS A 573 -6.31 -2.37 4.92
C CYS A 573 -5.98 -0.92 5.31
N SER A 574 -5.08 -0.26 4.59
CA SER A 574 -4.80 1.16 4.82
C SER A 574 -5.96 2.03 4.36
N ILE A 575 -6.39 2.95 5.23
CA ILE A 575 -7.28 4.08 4.92
C ILE A 575 -6.54 5.04 4.00
N GLY A 576 -5.26 5.27 4.28
CA GLY A 576 -4.40 6.11 3.46
C GLY A 576 -4.70 7.60 3.59
N TYR A 577 -3.86 8.36 2.92
CA TYR A 577 -3.74 9.80 3.14
C TYR A 577 -4.98 10.63 2.73
N TYR A 578 -5.61 10.29 1.61
CA TYR A 578 -6.70 11.10 1.05
C TYR A 578 -8.09 10.75 1.59
N GLN A 579 -8.27 9.58 2.23
CA GLN A 579 -9.59 9.13 2.71
C GLN A 579 -9.84 9.44 4.19
N LEU A 580 -8.93 10.14 4.85
CA LEU A 580 -9.01 10.36 6.30
C LEU A 580 -10.22 11.19 6.72
N ASN A 581 -10.59 12.19 5.93
CA ASN A 581 -11.79 12.98 6.22
C ASN A 581 -13.06 12.14 6.04
N ASP A 582 -13.00 11.05 5.27
CA ASP A 582 -14.14 10.17 5.04
C ASP A 582 -14.30 9.15 6.17
N CYS A 583 -13.22 8.56 6.67
CA CYS A 583 -13.27 7.54 7.73
C CYS A 583 -13.71 8.12 9.09
N LYS A 584 -13.71 9.44 9.25
CA LYS A 584 -14.21 10.16 10.43
C LYS A 584 -15.70 10.50 10.36
N LYS A 585 -16.34 10.34 9.19
CA LYS A 585 -17.78 10.66 9.04
C LYS A 585 -18.61 9.71 9.88
N LYS A 586 -19.67 10.24 10.49
CA LYS A 586 -20.64 9.41 11.24
C LYS A 586 -21.24 8.30 10.37
N SER A 587 -21.47 8.56 9.08
CA SER A 587 -21.97 7.56 8.12
C SER A 587 -20.99 6.40 7.92
N TYR A 588 -19.68 6.67 7.96
CA TYR A 588 -18.65 5.62 7.95
C TYR A 588 -18.74 4.80 9.23
N ILE A 589 -18.70 5.43 10.41
CA ILE A 589 -18.64 4.71 11.69
C ILE A 589 -19.93 3.90 11.93
N LYS A 590 -21.10 4.48 11.64
CA LYS A 590 -22.40 3.82 11.84
C LYS A 590 -22.76 2.78 10.79
N ASN A 591 -21.98 2.69 9.70
CA ASN A 591 -22.29 1.80 8.58
C ASN A 591 -23.71 2.05 8.02
N ASP A 592 -24.14 3.32 7.97
CA ASP A 592 -25.51 3.77 7.63
C ASP A 592 -25.88 3.55 6.14
N GLY A 593 -25.24 2.61 5.43
CA GLY A 593 -25.53 2.25 4.04
C GLY A 593 -25.09 3.27 2.98
N ASP A 594 -24.96 4.55 3.34
CA ASP A 594 -24.60 5.63 2.41
C ASP A 594 -23.09 5.69 2.08
N TYR A 595 -22.24 5.14 2.94
CA TYR A 595 -20.79 5.19 2.71
C TYR A 595 -20.28 3.94 1.99
N GLN A 596 -19.68 4.14 0.82
CA GLN A 596 -19.01 3.09 0.07
C GLN A 596 -17.49 3.28 0.11
N GLU A 597 -16.80 2.34 0.74
CA GLU A 597 -15.34 2.30 0.70
C GLU A 597 -14.81 2.00 -0.71
N ASP A 598 -13.67 2.61 -1.05
CA ASP A 598 -12.94 2.29 -2.28
C ASP A 598 -12.52 0.83 -2.30
N ILE A 599 -12.90 0.14 -3.36
CA ILE A 599 -12.63 -1.30 -3.54
C ILE A 599 -11.15 -1.53 -3.85
N TRP A 600 -10.57 -0.61 -4.61
CA TRP A 600 -9.20 -0.72 -5.08
C TRP A 600 -8.23 -0.02 -4.12
N PRO A 601 -6.96 -0.43 -4.10
CA PRO A 601 -5.97 0.21 -3.25
C PRO A 601 -5.79 1.69 -3.63
N VAL A 602 -5.85 2.59 -2.64
CA VAL A 602 -5.52 4.01 -2.82
C VAL A 602 -4.09 4.20 -3.33
N ALA A 603 -3.83 5.25 -4.10
CA ALA A 603 -2.55 5.52 -4.77
C ALA A 603 -1.32 5.48 -3.83
N PHE A 604 -1.49 5.74 -2.53
CA PHE A 604 -0.41 5.66 -1.54
C PHE A 604 -0.23 4.30 -0.88
N SER A 605 -1.32 3.52 -0.73
CA SER A 605 -1.22 2.13 -0.30
C SER A 605 -0.46 1.29 -1.31
N GLN A 606 -0.40 1.71 -2.58
CA GLN A 606 0.45 1.11 -3.62
C GLN A 606 1.94 1.47 -3.46
N ARG A 607 2.51 1.42 -2.25
CA ARG A 607 3.91 1.74 -1.93
C ARG A 607 4.48 0.78 -0.88
N GLY A 608 5.80 0.75 -0.76
CA GLY A 608 6.50 -0.06 0.23
C GLY A 608 6.17 -1.55 0.16
N ILE A 609 6.10 -2.17 1.32
CA ILE A 609 5.85 -3.60 1.48
C ILE A 609 4.45 -4.02 0.99
N TYR A 610 3.46 -3.13 1.01
CA TYR A 610 2.19 -3.42 0.37
C TYR A 610 2.36 -3.73 -1.13
N ASN A 611 3.16 -2.95 -1.88
CA ASN A 611 3.46 -3.29 -3.28
C ASN A 611 4.18 -4.62 -3.41
N TYR A 612 5.08 -4.93 -2.48
CA TYR A 612 5.79 -6.20 -2.48
C TYR A 612 4.81 -7.36 -2.37
N TYR A 613 3.87 -7.36 -1.44
CA TYR A 613 2.92 -8.46 -1.30
C TYR A 613 1.74 -8.41 -2.28
N SER A 614 1.32 -7.21 -2.69
CA SER A 614 0.21 -7.01 -3.63
C SER A 614 0.61 -7.30 -5.08
N LEU A 615 1.81 -6.84 -5.47
CA LEU A 615 2.32 -6.84 -6.84
C LEU A 615 3.58 -7.69 -7.02
N ASN A 616 4.11 -8.33 -5.97
CA ASN A 616 5.44 -8.98 -5.97
C ASN A 616 6.58 -8.00 -6.33
N VAL A 617 6.41 -6.70 -6.12
CA VAL A 617 7.34 -5.61 -6.48
C VAL A 617 8.44 -5.42 -5.42
N LYS A 618 9.71 -5.43 -5.83
CA LYS A 618 10.82 -5.02 -4.97
C LYS A 618 10.97 -3.50 -4.96
#